data_AF-A0A1J5DRU6-F1
#
_entry.id   AF-A0A1J5DRU6-F1
#
_cell.length_a   1.000
_cell.length_b   1.000
_cell.length_c   1.000
_cell.angle_alpha   90.00
_cell.angle_beta   90.00
_cell.angle_gamma   90.00
#
_symmetry.space_group_name_H-M   'P 1'
#
loop_
_entity.id
_entity.type
_entity.pdbx_description
1 polymer ?
#
loop_
_entity_poly.entity_id
_entity_poly.type
_entity_poly.pdbx_seq_one_letter_code
_entity_poly.pdbx_strand_id
1 'polypeptide(L)'
;MSPLMKRCPRLVDGHVLDTETDAVALRAPDGTRRPLSTLEHELLRRADGTRELTELVSELFSVDVEAARLGPVKRLFESLEEAGAVEFVEVQKPLRWSRRPWIRCLGTGTCCECQLVGPLEPEYVPRLMEMYEELAKDDAELAAQSPVRRGRVGDGPMLTFLNFPKGHCVFLDEERRCRIHARYGSAAKPHICQRFPLMLVEVEGELRAGPRPTCYGSQLAGESDAPDLHEPDSISVTRKLPDRAEGELDDALFHENLTLRWLAEPGQRVAEVLYRLAGLAPATKPRGEVNERFRNTLGQLASEMALHLDDYRRGLGETTFFEEIDVLLSSLETADVDECPELELPPALEDSVLRGIENAVFLRETQRYPSISLGVLALALGAYAAYWACDEEGVQDDFPAYIVTWNRLMMHSPAFTQLFPSPEAVESLLSCLR
;
A
#
# COMPACT_ATOMS: atom_id res chain seq x y z
N MET A 1 -12.22 -10.54 -1.25
CA MET A 1 -13.14 -9.94 -2.24
C MET A 1 -14.43 -10.75 -2.20
N SER A 2 -15.58 -10.10 -2.28
CA SER A 2 -16.85 -10.82 -2.44
C SER A 2 -16.98 -11.18 -3.92
N PRO A 3 -17.16 -12.46 -4.29
CA PRO A 3 -17.40 -12.83 -5.69
C PRO A 3 -18.70 -12.21 -6.22
N LEU A 4 -18.77 -11.94 -7.54
CA LEU A 4 -20.05 -11.61 -8.17
C LEU A 4 -20.89 -12.86 -8.26
N MET A 5 -22.19 -12.69 -8.09
CA MET A 5 -23.12 -13.80 -8.06
C MET A 5 -23.90 -13.83 -9.34
N LYS A 6 -23.67 -14.85 -10.15
CA LYS A 6 -24.42 -15.08 -11.36
C LYS A 6 -25.29 -16.31 -11.18
N ARG A 7 -26.57 -16.18 -11.48
CA ARG A 7 -27.48 -17.31 -11.55
C ARG A 7 -26.98 -18.28 -12.62
N CYS A 8 -26.86 -19.57 -12.28
CA CYS A 8 -26.41 -20.56 -13.26
C CYS A 8 -27.50 -20.71 -14.36
N PRO A 9 -27.16 -20.56 -15.66
CA PRO A 9 -28.15 -20.67 -16.74
C PRO A 9 -28.88 -22.01 -16.76
N ARG A 10 -28.22 -23.08 -16.31
CA ARG A 10 -28.78 -24.45 -16.22
C ARG A 10 -29.99 -24.57 -15.27
N LEU A 11 -30.19 -23.58 -14.40
CA LEU A 11 -31.35 -23.54 -13.50
C LEU A 11 -32.61 -23.01 -14.18
N VAL A 12 -32.47 -22.26 -15.28
CA VAL A 12 -33.61 -21.66 -15.98
C VAL A 12 -34.50 -22.73 -16.60
N ASP A 13 -33.94 -23.91 -16.92
CA ASP A 13 -34.67 -25.02 -17.56
C ASP A 13 -35.17 -26.09 -16.56
N GLY A 14 -34.82 -25.99 -15.27
CA GLY A 14 -35.06 -27.07 -14.28
C GLY A 14 -35.93 -26.69 -13.06
N HIS A 15 -36.18 -25.40 -12.80
CA HIS A 15 -37.10 -25.01 -11.73
C HIS A 15 -38.54 -25.00 -12.24
N VAL A 16 -39.28 -26.01 -11.82
CA VAL A 16 -40.73 -25.97 -11.79
C VAL A 16 -41.09 -24.90 -10.77
N LEU A 17 -41.53 -23.71 -11.22
CA LEU A 17 -42.53 -22.96 -10.49
C LEU A 17 -43.64 -23.96 -10.20
N ASP A 18 -43.82 -24.34 -8.94
CA ASP A 18 -45.02 -25.07 -8.57
C ASP A 18 -46.19 -24.09 -8.77
N THR A 19 -46.82 -24.19 -9.94
CA THR A 19 -47.88 -23.27 -10.37
C THR A 19 -49.10 -23.32 -9.47
N GLU A 20 -49.20 -24.29 -8.57
CA GLU A 20 -50.30 -24.40 -7.60
C GLU A 20 -50.01 -23.68 -6.26
N THR A 21 -48.73 -23.43 -5.92
CA THR A 21 -48.36 -22.89 -4.59
C THR A 21 -47.54 -21.60 -4.61
N ASP A 22 -47.16 -21.08 -5.79
CA ASP A 22 -46.20 -19.97 -5.96
C ASP A 22 -44.85 -20.22 -5.25
N ALA A 23 -44.60 -21.43 -4.75
CA ALA A 23 -43.39 -21.77 -4.02
C ALA A 23 -42.28 -22.15 -4.99
N VAL A 24 -41.18 -21.39 -4.96
CA VAL A 24 -39.97 -21.73 -5.73
C VAL A 24 -39.13 -22.71 -4.91
N ALA A 25 -38.78 -23.85 -5.49
CA ALA A 25 -37.93 -24.84 -4.83
C ALA A 25 -36.64 -25.08 -5.63
N LEU A 26 -35.51 -25.17 -4.91
CA LEU A 26 -34.25 -25.65 -5.45
C LEU A 26 -34.26 -27.16 -5.59
N ARG A 27 -33.77 -27.66 -6.72
CA ARG A 27 -33.50 -29.08 -6.89
C ARG A 27 -32.03 -29.34 -6.62
N ALA A 28 -31.72 -30.11 -5.59
CA ALA A 28 -30.35 -30.51 -5.27
C ALA A 28 -29.83 -31.55 -6.30
N PRO A 29 -28.51 -31.79 -6.38
CA PRO A 29 -27.91 -32.77 -7.31
C PRO A 29 -28.45 -34.20 -7.15
N ASP A 30 -28.90 -34.57 -5.96
CA ASP A 30 -29.53 -35.87 -5.66
C ASP A 30 -31.02 -35.96 -6.08
N GLY A 31 -31.57 -34.88 -6.65
CA GLY A 31 -32.96 -34.78 -7.12
C GLY A 31 -33.98 -34.32 -6.07
N THR A 32 -33.58 -34.15 -4.81
CA THR A 32 -34.45 -33.63 -3.74
C THR A 32 -34.84 -32.18 -4.01
N ARG A 33 -36.03 -31.77 -3.55
CA ARG A 33 -36.55 -30.40 -3.68
C ARG A 33 -36.52 -29.70 -2.32
N ARG A 34 -35.91 -28.53 -2.23
CA ARG A 34 -35.87 -27.66 -1.05
C ARG A 34 -36.64 -26.36 -1.35
N PRO A 35 -37.73 -26.05 -0.63
CA PRO A 35 -38.40 -24.76 -0.81
C PRO A 35 -37.45 -23.62 -0.46
N LEU A 36 -37.46 -22.57 -1.27
CA LEU A 36 -36.76 -21.33 -0.99
C LEU A 36 -37.62 -20.43 -0.10
N SER A 37 -36.99 -19.81 0.88
CA SER A 37 -37.56 -18.66 1.57
C SER A 37 -37.66 -17.45 0.64
N THR A 38 -38.49 -16.48 1.02
CA THR A 38 -38.67 -15.22 0.28
C THR A 38 -37.35 -14.49 0.03
N LEU A 39 -36.45 -14.49 1.03
CA LEU A 39 -35.14 -13.87 0.92
C LEU A 39 -34.25 -14.58 -0.10
N GLU A 40 -34.20 -15.91 -0.06
CA GLU A 40 -33.38 -16.72 -0.98
C GLU A 40 -33.85 -16.54 -2.43
N HIS A 41 -35.16 -16.52 -2.62
CA HIS A 41 -35.76 -16.29 -3.93
C HIS A 41 -35.41 -14.90 -4.47
N GLU A 42 -35.50 -13.87 -3.63
CA GLU A 42 -35.20 -12.51 -4.04
C GLU A 42 -33.70 -12.29 -4.30
N LEU A 43 -32.82 -12.90 -3.50
CA LEU A 43 -31.38 -12.91 -3.75
C LEU A 43 -31.04 -13.58 -5.09
N LEU A 44 -31.62 -14.76 -5.37
CA LEU A 44 -31.45 -15.47 -6.65
C LEU A 44 -31.97 -14.66 -7.84
N ARG A 45 -33.05 -13.90 -7.65
CA ARG A 45 -33.64 -13.04 -8.71
C ARG A 45 -32.71 -11.90 -9.10
N ARG A 46 -31.92 -11.39 -8.16
CA ARG A 46 -30.98 -10.28 -8.37
C ARG A 46 -29.53 -10.70 -8.65
N ALA A 47 -29.21 -11.99 -8.52
CA ALA A 47 -27.90 -12.56 -8.86
C ALA A 47 -27.70 -12.61 -10.39
N ASP A 48 -27.46 -11.47 -11.01
CA ASP A 48 -27.27 -11.27 -12.46
C ASP A 48 -25.81 -11.36 -12.91
N GLY A 49 -24.89 -11.53 -11.97
CA GLY A 49 -23.45 -11.56 -12.22
C GLY A 49 -22.81 -10.18 -12.30
N THR A 50 -23.52 -9.10 -11.96
CA THR A 50 -22.97 -7.74 -12.00
C THR A 50 -22.84 -7.09 -10.62
N ARG A 51 -23.42 -7.67 -9.57
CA ARG A 51 -23.38 -7.13 -8.20
C ARG A 51 -22.67 -8.04 -7.20
N GLU A 52 -21.94 -7.42 -6.28
CA GLU A 52 -21.32 -8.12 -5.16
C GLU A 52 -22.38 -8.57 -4.16
N LEU A 53 -22.11 -9.66 -3.43
CA LEU A 53 -23.01 -10.15 -2.40
C LEU A 53 -23.42 -9.06 -1.40
N THR A 54 -22.46 -8.27 -0.93
CA THR A 54 -22.69 -7.19 0.04
C THR A 54 -23.65 -6.13 -0.50
N GLU A 55 -23.54 -5.76 -1.78
CA GLU A 55 -24.43 -4.79 -2.42
C GLU A 55 -25.86 -5.32 -2.48
N LEU A 56 -26.02 -6.58 -2.89
CA LEU A 56 -27.33 -7.23 -2.97
C LEU A 56 -28.02 -7.32 -1.62
N VAL A 57 -27.27 -7.55 -0.55
CA VAL A 57 -27.81 -7.57 0.82
C VAL A 57 -28.18 -6.16 1.26
N SER A 58 -27.31 -5.16 1.06
CA SER A 58 -27.62 -3.78 1.42
C SER A 58 -28.86 -3.24 0.71
N GLU A 59 -29.03 -3.54 -0.58
CA GLU A 59 -30.24 -3.17 -1.34
C GLU A 59 -31.52 -3.82 -0.79
N LEU A 60 -31.43 -5.07 -0.32
CA LEU A 60 -32.62 -5.83 0.11
C LEU A 60 -33.09 -5.45 1.50
N PHE A 61 -32.17 -5.08 2.37
CA PHE A 61 -32.50 -4.76 3.75
C PHE A 61 -32.61 -3.26 4.02
N SER A 62 -32.27 -2.40 3.04
CA SER A 62 -32.26 -0.92 3.18
C SER A 62 -31.55 -0.45 4.45
N VAL A 63 -30.54 -1.20 4.88
CA VAL A 63 -29.73 -0.92 6.07
C VAL A 63 -28.27 -1.18 5.73
N ASP A 64 -27.38 -0.40 6.33
CA ASP A 64 -25.97 -0.76 6.37
C ASP A 64 -25.83 -2.10 7.09
N VAL A 65 -25.36 -3.10 6.33
CA VAL A 65 -25.27 -4.46 6.82
C VAL A 65 -23.99 -4.58 7.63
N GLU A 66 -24.11 -4.48 8.96
CA GLU A 66 -22.99 -4.81 9.84
C GLU A 66 -22.46 -6.22 9.53
N ALA A 67 -21.14 -6.40 9.64
CA ALA A 67 -20.45 -7.66 9.35
C ALA A 67 -21.06 -8.88 10.07
N ALA A 68 -21.69 -8.69 11.23
CA ALA A 68 -22.37 -9.74 11.99
C ALA A 68 -23.59 -10.36 11.27
N ARG A 69 -24.24 -9.63 10.35
CA ARG A 69 -25.39 -10.11 9.58
C ARG A 69 -25.01 -10.84 8.29
N LEU A 70 -23.75 -10.73 7.85
CA LEU A 70 -23.27 -11.41 6.65
C LEU A 70 -23.10 -12.92 6.83
N GLY A 71 -22.89 -13.41 8.06
CA GLY A 71 -22.64 -14.84 8.32
C GLY A 71 -23.77 -15.77 7.85
N PRO A 72 -25.03 -15.55 8.25
CA PRO A 72 -26.17 -16.33 7.75
C PRO A 72 -26.37 -16.23 6.24
N VAL A 73 -26.15 -15.04 5.67
CA VAL A 73 -26.29 -14.82 4.22
C VAL A 73 -25.19 -15.56 3.46
N LYS A 74 -23.94 -15.52 3.92
CA LYS A 74 -22.82 -16.23 3.30
C LYS A 74 -23.07 -17.73 3.28
N ARG A 75 -23.48 -18.33 4.41
CA ARG A 75 -23.83 -19.76 4.48
C ARG A 75 -24.97 -20.12 3.53
N LEU A 76 -25.93 -19.22 3.38
CA LEU A 76 -26.97 -19.40 2.40
C LEU A 76 -26.37 -19.49 0.99
N PHE A 77 -25.48 -18.58 0.61
CA PHE A 77 -24.88 -18.60 -0.72
C PHE A 77 -23.97 -19.81 -0.97
N GLU A 78 -23.19 -20.24 0.03
CA GLU A 78 -22.43 -21.49 -0.03
C GLU A 78 -23.39 -22.67 -0.32
N SER A 79 -24.56 -22.71 0.35
CA SER A 79 -25.58 -23.72 0.06
C SER A 79 -26.22 -23.59 -1.34
N LEU A 80 -26.39 -22.36 -1.85
CA LEU A 80 -26.87 -22.11 -3.20
C LEU A 80 -25.84 -22.57 -4.25
N GLU A 81 -24.55 -22.30 -4.03
CA GLU A 81 -23.46 -22.73 -4.90
C GLU A 81 -23.33 -24.27 -4.92
N GLU A 82 -23.35 -24.92 -3.74
CA GLU A 82 -23.33 -26.39 -3.64
C GLU A 82 -24.52 -27.04 -4.37
N ALA A 83 -25.67 -26.37 -4.37
CA ALA A 83 -26.84 -26.81 -5.13
C ALA A 83 -26.75 -26.52 -6.65
N GLY A 84 -25.68 -25.87 -7.11
CA GLY A 84 -25.52 -25.38 -8.48
C GLY A 84 -26.49 -24.26 -8.84
N ALA A 85 -27.07 -23.58 -7.83
CA ALA A 85 -28.07 -22.53 -7.96
C ALA A 85 -27.46 -21.15 -8.32
N VAL A 86 -26.20 -20.96 -7.99
CA VAL A 86 -25.41 -19.79 -8.37
C VAL A 86 -24.03 -20.28 -8.76
N GLU A 87 -23.39 -19.58 -9.68
CA GLU A 87 -21.95 -19.66 -9.86
C GLU A 87 -21.37 -18.36 -9.30
N PHE A 88 -20.32 -18.48 -8.50
CA PHE A 88 -19.48 -17.34 -8.19
C PHE A 88 -18.64 -17.05 -9.41
N VAL A 89 -18.94 -15.94 -10.07
CA VAL A 89 -18.09 -15.43 -11.14
C VAL A 89 -17.00 -14.64 -10.47
N GLU A 90 -15.78 -15.14 -10.60
CA GLU A 90 -14.62 -14.33 -10.27
C GLU A 90 -14.61 -13.16 -11.25
N VAL A 91 -14.83 -11.94 -10.73
CA VAL A 91 -14.64 -10.74 -11.53
C VAL A 91 -13.17 -10.64 -11.78
N GLN A 92 -12.78 -10.84 -13.03
CA GLN A 92 -11.50 -10.35 -13.48
C GLN A 92 -11.61 -8.82 -13.53
N LYS A 93 -11.30 -8.19 -12.40
CA LYS A 93 -11.08 -6.75 -12.34
C LYS A 93 -9.90 -6.45 -13.27
N PRO A 94 -9.98 -5.41 -14.13
CA PRO A 94 -8.86 -5.04 -14.97
C PRO A 94 -7.60 -4.84 -14.12
N LEU A 95 -6.53 -5.56 -14.43
CA LEU A 95 -5.23 -5.39 -13.77
C LEU A 95 -4.43 -4.34 -14.53
N ARG A 96 -4.07 -3.26 -13.84
CA ARG A 96 -3.15 -2.24 -14.32
C ARG A 96 -1.85 -2.32 -13.57
N TRP A 97 -0.76 -2.36 -14.32
CA TRP A 97 0.58 -2.29 -13.77
C TRP A 97 1.06 -0.85 -13.72
N SER A 98 1.84 -0.51 -12.69
CA SER A 98 2.66 0.69 -12.75
C SER A 98 3.64 0.55 -13.92
N ARG A 99 4.13 1.67 -14.44
CA ARG A 99 4.95 1.67 -15.66
C ARG A 99 6.24 0.86 -15.52
N ARG A 100 6.70 0.67 -14.28
CA ARG A 100 7.95 -0.01 -13.92
C ARG A 100 7.65 -0.96 -12.75
N PRO A 101 7.06 -2.13 -13.05
CA PRO A 101 6.25 -2.86 -12.08
C PRO A 101 7.05 -3.66 -11.05
N TRP A 102 8.36 -3.83 -11.19
CA TRP A 102 9.05 -4.81 -10.37
C TRP A 102 10.50 -4.51 -10.00
N ILE A 103 10.82 -4.84 -8.75
CA ILE A 103 12.18 -5.04 -8.26
C ILE A 103 12.23 -6.35 -7.47
N ARG A 104 13.26 -7.17 -7.69
CA ARG A 104 13.54 -8.36 -6.88
C ARG A 104 13.89 -7.97 -5.44
N CYS A 105 13.43 -8.74 -4.45
CA CYS A 105 13.90 -8.60 -3.08
C CYS A 105 15.44 -8.77 -3.02
N LEU A 106 16.15 -7.70 -2.63
CA LEU A 106 17.61 -7.70 -2.51
C LEU A 106 18.13 -8.43 -1.26
N GLY A 107 17.24 -8.84 -0.35
CA GLY A 107 17.62 -9.56 0.87
C GLY A 107 18.29 -8.70 1.95
N THR A 108 18.31 -7.37 1.81
CA THR A 108 18.94 -6.44 2.76
C THR A 108 18.19 -6.26 4.08
N GLY A 109 16.93 -6.74 4.13
CA GLY A 109 16.01 -6.60 5.26
C GLY A 109 15.61 -5.19 5.66
N THR A 110 16.20 -4.13 5.07
CA THR A 110 15.79 -2.72 5.25
C THR A 110 14.27 -2.59 5.14
N CYS A 111 13.66 -3.21 4.14
CA CYS A 111 12.21 -3.17 3.89
C CYS A 111 11.33 -3.83 4.96
N CYS A 112 11.91 -4.72 5.77
CA CYS A 112 11.23 -5.47 6.81
C CYS A 112 11.19 -4.72 8.15
N GLU A 113 11.72 -3.50 8.22
CA GLU A 113 11.83 -2.72 9.46
C GLU A 113 10.64 -1.79 9.74
N CYS A 114 9.69 -1.61 8.82
CA CYS A 114 8.64 -0.58 9.01
C CYS A 114 7.26 -0.95 8.43
N GLN A 115 7.04 -2.20 8.03
CA GLN A 115 5.77 -2.57 7.41
C GLN A 115 5.11 -3.70 8.17
N LEU A 116 3.90 -3.46 8.68
CA LEU A 116 3.06 -4.56 9.12
C LEU A 116 2.86 -5.54 7.95
N VAL A 117 3.39 -6.74 8.10
CA VAL A 117 3.24 -7.80 7.12
C VAL A 117 2.07 -8.71 7.52
N GLY A 118 1.02 -8.68 6.72
CA GLY A 118 -0.13 -9.56 6.78
C GLY A 118 -1.36 -8.94 6.09
N PRO A 119 -2.53 -9.57 6.22
CA PRO A 119 -2.76 -10.80 6.97
C PRO A 119 -2.04 -12.01 6.37
N LEU A 120 -1.64 -12.97 7.21
CA LEU A 120 -1.10 -14.25 6.80
C LEU A 120 -2.23 -15.20 6.39
N GLU A 121 -1.99 -16.02 5.37
CA GLU A 121 -2.86 -17.13 5.02
C GLU A 121 -2.98 -18.09 6.23
N PRO A 122 -4.20 -18.44 6.68
CA PRO A 122 -4.40 -19.32 7.83
C PRO A 122 -3.65 -20.66 7.71
N GLU A 123 -3.57 -21.20 6.50
CA GLU A 123 -2.91 -22.46 6.16
C GLU A 123 -1.38 -22.36 6.28
N TYR A 124 -0.83 -21.15 6.16
CA TYR A 124 0.60 -20.89 6.28
C TYR A 124 1.06 -20.78 7.74
N VAL A 125 0.16 -20.40 8.65
CA VAL A 125 0.50 -20.16 10.07
C VAL A 125 1.14 -21.38 10.75
N PRO A 126 0.62 -22.62 10.63
CA PRO A 126 1.28 -23.79 11.24
C PRO A 126 2.72 -23.98 10.76
N ARG A 127 2.96 -23.86 9.44
CA ARG A 127 4.30 -23.97 8.86
C ARG A 127 5.24 -22.87 9.38
N LEU A 128 4.73 -21.65 9.54
CA LEU A 128 5.51 -20.56 10.14
C LEU A 128 5.90 -20.86 11.58
N MET A 129 4.99 -21.44 12.37
CA MET A 129 5.26 -21.80 13.76
C MET A 129 6.33 -22.89 13.87
N GLU A 130 6.30 -23.92 13.02
CA GLU A 130 7.34 -24.96 12.97
C GLU A 130 8.71 -24.36 12.64
N MET A 131 8.81 -23.50 11.62
CA MET A 131 10.07 -22.81 11.29
C MET A 131 10.54 -21.90 12.42
N TYR A 132 9.61 -21.21 13.09
CA TYR A 132 9.92 -20.37 14.25
C TYR A 132 10.50 -21.22 15.40
N GLU A 133 9.88 -22.35 15.75
CA GLU A 133 10.36 -23.23 16.82
C GLU A 133 11.78 -23.74 16.54
N GLU A 134 12.07 -24.11 15.30
CA GLU A 134 13.42 -24.54 14.90
C GLU A 134 14.44 -23.39 14.93
N LEU A 135 14.07 -22.19 14.49
CA LEU A 135 14.94 -21.01 14.54
C LEU A 135 15.20 -20.56 16.00
N ALA A 136 14.19 -20.63 16.86
CA ALA A 136 14.26 -20.21 18.25
C ALA A 136 15.15 -21.11 19.13
N LYS A 137 15.47 -22.34 18.70
CA LYS A 137 16.41 -23.21 19.43
C LYS A 137 17.82 -22.62 19.50
N ASP A 138 18.22 -21.90 18.47
CA ASP A 138 19.56 -21.34 18.31
C ASP A 138 19.61 -19.84 18.63
N ASP A 139 18.46 -19.23 18.97
CA ASP A 139 18.31 -17.78 19.10
C ASP A 139 17.39 -17.42 20.29
N ALA A 140 18.02 -17.06 21.41
CA ALA A 140 17.33 -16.73 22.65
C ALA A 140 16.47 -15.46 22.56
N GLU A 141 16.87 -14.49 21.73
CA GLU A 141 16.10 -13.27 21.52
C GLU A 141 14.81 -13.59 20.75
N LEU A 142 14.92 -14.34 19.65
CA LEU A 142 13.77 -14.80 18.88
C LEU A 142 12.83 -15.64 19.75
N ALA A 143 13.37 -16.56 20.55
CA ALA A 143 12.61 -17.43 21.45
C ALA A 143 11.77 -16.67 22.49
N ALA A 144 12.18 -15.46 22.86
CA ALA A 144 11.47 -14.60 23.81
C ALA A 144 10.29 -13.84 23.19
N GLN A 145 10.08 -13.95 21.87
CA GLN A 145 9.09 -13.18 21.13
C GLN A 145 7.95 -14.07 20.63
N SER A 146 6.84 -13.46 20.20
CA SER A 146 5.83 -14.18 19.41
C SER A 146 6.11 -13.95 17.94
N PRO A 147 6.15 -14.96 17.06
CA PRO A 147 6.37 -14.77 15.62
C PRO A 147 5.19 -14.06 14.93
N VAL A 148 4.02 -14.13 15.56
CA VAL A 148 2.77 -13.58 15.03
C VAL A 148 2.07 -12.70 16.05
N ARG A 149 1.25 -11.78 15.55
CA ARG A 149 0.31 -10.99 16.35
C ARG A 149 -1.08 -11.07 15.72
N ARG A 150 -2.12 -10.93 16.54
CA ARG A 150 -3.51 -10.87 16.07
C ARG A 150 -3.99 -9.42 16.05
N GLY A 151 -4.69 -9.02 14.99
CA GLY A 151 -5.24 -7.68 14.86
C GLY A 151 -6.46 -7.66 13.93
N ARG A 152 -7.23 -6.57 13.95
CA ARG A 152 -8.33 -6.33 13.01
C ARG A 152 -7.91 -5.27 12.01
N VAL A 153 -8.43 -5.37 10.79
CA VAL A 153 -8.35 -4.29 9.78
C VAL A 153 -9.74 -3.66 9.72
N GLY A 154 -9.86 -2.41 10.19
CA GLY A 154 -11.17 -1.78 10.44
C GLY A 154 -12.04 -2.63 11.36
N ASP A 155 -13.33 -2.74 11.04
CA ASP A 155 -14.30 -3.58 11.75
C ASP A 155 -14.28 -5.06 11.31
N GLY A 156 -13.25 -5.45 10.56
CA GLY A 156 -13.08 -6.80 10.02
C GLY A 156 -12.84 -7.88 11.08
N PRO A 157 -12.73 -9.15 10.65
CA PRO A 157 -12.43 -10.26 11.54
C PRO A 157 -11.04 -10.10 12.19
N MET A 158 -10.80 -10.85 13.27
CA MET A 158 -9.46 -10.98 13.83
C MET A 158 -8.58 -11.76 12.84
N LEU A 159 -7.49 -11.14 12.39
CA LEU A 159 -6.55 -11.68 11.42
C LEU A 159 -5.18 -11.88 12.08
N THR A 160 -4.35 -12.74 11.50
CA THR A 160 -2.98 -13.00 11.97
C THR A 160 -1.99 -12.25 11.09
N PHE A 161 -1.02 -11.59 11.72
CA PHE A 161 0.06 -10.84 11.06
C PHE A 161 1.40 -11.33 11.60
N LEU A 162 2.49 -11.09 10.85
CA LEU A 162 3.83 -11.18 11.45
C LEU A 162 3.95 -10.17 12.59
N ASN A 163 4.70 -10.53 13.62
CA ASN A 163 4.96 -9.64 14.73
C ASN A 163 6.11 -8.66 14.42
N PHE A 164 6.00 -7.45 14.96
CA PHE A 164 6.97 -6.37 14.77
C PHE A 164 7.38 -5.78 16.12
N PRO A 165 8.01 -6.56 17.01
CA PRO A 165 8.52 -6.01 18.25
C PRO A 165 9.57 -4.95 17.93
N LYS A 166 9.57 -3.84 18.67
CA LYS A 166 10.54 -2.76 18.45
C LYS A 166 10.58 -2.25 16.99
N GLY A 167 9.41 -2.19 16.34
CA GLY A 167 9.24 -1.61 15.01
C GLY A 167 9.62 -2.51 13.82
N HIS A 168 10.45 -3.54 14.00
CA HIS A 168 10.98 -4.36 12.90
C HIS A 168 10.46 -5.80 12.94
N CYS A 169 10.50 -6.51 11.82
CA CYS A 169 9.99 -7.89 11.75
C CYS A 169 10.77 -8.81 12.69
N VAL A 170 10.06 -9.59 13.52
CA VAL A 170 10.60 -10.61 14.45
C VAL A 170 11.62 -11.58 13.83
N PHE A 171 11.58 -11.78 12.51
CA PHE A 171 12.51 -12.67 11.82
C PHE A 171 13.79 -11.97 11.30
N LEU A 172 14.02 -10.68 11.57
CA LEU A 172 15.25 -9.98 11.20
C LEU A 172 16.35 -10.20 12.25
N ASP A 173 17.51 -10.70 11.82
CA ASP A 173 18.69 -10.87 12.68
C ASP A 173 19.45 -9.55 12.89
N GLU A 174 20.51 -9.62 13.70
CA GLU A 174 21.36 -8.48 14.02
C GLU A 174 22.02 -7.87 12.78
N GLU A 175 22.24 -8.67 11.72
CA GLU A 175 22.74 -8.19 10.42
C GLU A 175 21.62 -7.75 9.47
N ARG A 176 20.40 -7.54 9.99
CA ARG A 176 19.21 -7.16 9.22
C ARG A 176 18.86 -8.17 8.12
N ARG A 177 19.18 -9.46 8.27
CA ARG A 177 18.78 -10.51 7.32
C ARG A 177 17.58 -11.29 7.85
N CYS A 178 16.73 -11.74 6.93
CA CYS A 178 15.57 -12.55 7.30
C CYS A 178 16.01 -13.99 7.62
N ARG A 179 15.88 -14.43 8.87
CA ARG A 179 16.24 -15.77 9.34
C ARG A 179 15.55 -16.90 8.55
N ILE A 180 14.29 -16.71 8.17
CA ILE A 180 13.56 -17.68 7.33
C ILE A 180 14.24 -17.81 5.97
N HIS A 181 14.58 -16.68 5.35
CA HIS A 181 15.26 -16.67 4.06
C HIS A 181 16.66 -17.29 4.17
N ALA A 182 17.43 -16.89 5.18
CA ALA A 182 18.79 -17.37 5.38
C ALA A 182 18.85 -18.90 5.60
N ARG A 183 17.92 -19.47 6.39
CA ARG A 183 17.92 -20.90 6.72
C ARG A 183 17.17 -21.78 5.71
N TYR A 184 16.05 -21.31 5.17
CA TYR A 184 15.13 -22.12 4.37
C TYR A 184 14.95 -21.63 2.93
N GLY A 185 15.58 -20.52 2.54
CA GLY A 185 15.48 -19.93 1.21
C GLY A 185 14.29 -18.99 1.03
N SER A 186 14.29 -18.19 -0.05
CA SER A 186 13.27 -17.17 -0.32
C SER A 186 11.86 -17.75 -0.47
N ALA A 187 11.75 -18.93 -1.09
CA ALA A 187 10.50 -19.66 -1.32
C ALA A 187 9.86 -20.19 -0.02
N ALA A 188 10.60 -20.23 1.08
CA ALA A 188 10.08 -20.61 2.39
C ALA A 188 9.49 -19.44 3.17
N LYS A 189 9.56 -18.20 2.68
CA LYS A 189 8.92 -17.04 3.32
C LYS A 189 7.39 -17.11 3.13
N PRO A 190 6.58 -16.43 3.95
CA PRO A 190 5.14 -16.28 3.68
C PRO A 190 4.89 -15.72 2.27
N HIS A 191 3.80 -16.08 1.59
CA HIS A 191 3.53 -15.60 0.23
C HIS A 191 3.52 -14.06 0.15
N ILE A 192 2.96 -13.39 1.16
CA ILE A 192 3.02 -11.93 1.25
C ILE A 192 4.46 -11.38 1.29
N CYS A 193 5.39 -12.09 1.94
CA CYS A 193 6.82 -11.75 1.97
C CYS A 193 7.57 -12.13 0.69
N GLN A 194 7.07 -13.10 -0.08
CA GLN A 194 7.62 -13.48 -1.38
C GLN A 194 7.21 -12.48 -2.47
N ARG A 195 6.00 -11.91 -2.35
CA ARG A 195 5.47 -10.90 -3.27
C ARG A 195 6.10 -9.52 -3.06
N PHE A 196 6.66 -9.23 -1.88
CA PHE A 196 7.30 -7.96 -1.61
C PHE A 196 8.43 -7.67 -2.64
N PRO A 197 8.51 -6.45 -3.23
CA PRO A 197 7.81 -5.22 -2.85
C PRO A 197 6.47 -4.96 -3.54
N LEU A 198 5.88 -5.94 -4.22
CA LEU A 198 4.59 -5.74 -4.89
C LEU A 198 3.51 -5.32 -3.89
N MET A 199 2.77 -4.29 -4.27
CA MET A 199 1.52 -3.90 -3.68
C MET A 199 0.42 -4.06 -4.71
N LEU A 200 -0.68 -4.69 -4.31
CA LEU A 200 -1.92 -4.74 -5.06
C LEU A 200 -2.99 -3.92 -4.33
N VAL A 201 -3.45 -2.83 -4.95
CA VAL A 201 -4.56 -2.03 -4.44
C VAL A 201 -5.77 -2.16 -5.35
N GLU A 202 -6.96 -2.22 -4.76
CA GLU A 202 -8.21 -2.17 -5.51
C GLU A 202 -8.78 -0.75 -5.45
N VAL A 203 -9.02 -0.17 -6.63
CA VAL A 203 -9.42 1.23 -6.80
C VAL A 203 -10.37 1.32 -7.98
N GLU A 204 -11.53 1.96 -7.85
CA GLU A 204 -12.52 2.16 -8.94
C GLU A 204 -12.87 0.89 -9.74
N GLY A 205 -12.93 -0.28 -9.08
CA GLY A 205 -13.22 -1.55 -9.76
C GLY A 205 -12.08 -2.13 -10.59
N GLU A 206 -10.89 -1.50 -10.60
CA GLU A 206 -9.66 -2.04 -11.14
C GLU A 206 -8.70 -2.49 -10.02
N LEU A 207 -7.79 -3.39 -10.38
CA LEU A 207 -6.64 -3.75 -9.57
C LEU A 207 -5.42 -3.01 -10.09
N ARG A 208 -4.69 -2.34 -9.20
CA ARG A 208 -3.41 -1.70 -9.52
C ARG A 208 -2.27 -2.39 -8.81
N ALA A 209 -1.25 -2.74 -9.58
CA ALA A 209 -0.09 -3.47 -9.12
C ALA A 209 1.20 -2.70 -9.39
N GLY A 210 2.07 -2.57 -8.40
CA GLY A 210 3.35 -1.88 -8.53
C GLY A 210 4.23 -2.04 -7.30
N PRO A 211 5.51 -1.66 -7.37
CA PRO A 211 6.40 -1.74 -6.23
C PRO A 211 6.02 -0.70 -5.19
N ARG A 212 6.12 -1.07 -3.91
CA ARG A 212 5.93 -0.14 -2.80
C ARG A 212 6.94 1.02 -2.88
N PRO A 213 6.49 2.28 -2.75
CA PRO A 213 7.38 3.46 -2.76
C PRO A 213 8.50 3.43 -1.72
N THR A 214 8.30 2.68 -0.63
CA THR A 214 9.23 2.53 0.49
C THR A 214 10.10 1.28 0.43
N CYS A 215 10.15 0.63 -0.74
CA CYS A 215 11.09 -0.44 -0.97
C CYS A 215 12.50 0.12 -1.23
N TYR A 216 13.44 -0.24 -0.36
CA TYR A 216 14.87 0.05 -0.53
C TYR A 216 15.44 -0.54 -1.81
N GLY A 217 15.04 -1.76 -2.17
CA GLY A 217 15.42 -2.35 -3.45
C GLY A 217 14.98 -1.50 -4.64
N SER A 218 13.77 -0.94 -4.60
CA SER A 218 13.28 -0.02 -5.63
C SER A 218 14.07 1.28 -5.72
N GLN A 219 14.74 1.66 -4.62
CA GLN A 219 15.57 2.85 -4.59
C GLN A 219 17.00 2.60 -5.09
N LEU A 220 17.52 1.38 -4.90
CA LEU A 220 18.83 0.97 -5.41
C LEU A 220 18.81 0.53 -6.88
N ALA A 221 17.74 -0.17 -7.28
CA ALA A 221 17.64 -0.70 -8.63
C ALA A 221 17.38 0.45 -9.61
N GLY A 222 18.40 0.80 -10.40
CA GLY A 222 18.19 1.45 -11.69
C GLY A 222 17.36 0.58 -12.63
N GLU A 223 17.24 0.98 -13.90
CA GLU A 223 16.37 0.32 -14.90
C GLU A 223 16.67 -1.17 -15.20
N SER A 224 17.68 -1.80 -14.57
CA SER A 224 18.42 -2.90 -15.19
C SER A 224 17.91 -4.33 -14.99
N ASP A 225 16.89 -4.63 -14.18
CA ASP A 225 16.45 -6.02 -14.03
C ASP A 225 14.95 -6.12 -13.68
N ALA A 226 14.08 -6.02 -14.68
CA ALA A 226 12.69 -6.48 -14.56
C ALA A 226 12.67 -8.01 -14.78
N PRO A 227 12.53 -8.85 -13.74
CA PRO A 227 12.39 -10.29 -13.95
C PRO A 227 11.08 -10.59 -14.69
N ASP A 228 11.04 -11.75 -15.36
CA ASP A 228 9.82 -12.32 -15.92
C ASP A 228 8.73 -12.34 -14.85
N LEU A 229 7.63 -11.64 -15.15
CA LEU A 229 6.47 -11.57 -14.28
C LEU A 229 5.87 -12.98 -14.17
N HIS A 230 6.01 -13.61 -13.01
CA HIS A 230 5.04 -14.62 -12.62
C HIS A 230 3.78 -13.88 -12.18
N GLU A 231 2.76 -13.86 -13.04
CA GLU A 231 1.40 -13.54 -12.61
C GLU A 231 1.12 -14.42 -11.39
N PRO A 232 0.86 -13.85 -10.19
CA PRO A 232 0.62 -14.67 -9.04
C PRO A 232 -0.64 -15.50 -9.30
N ASP A 233 -0.56 -16.82 -9.12
CA ASP A 233 -1.70 -17.75 -9.31
C ASP A 233 -2.95 -17.35 -8.49
N SER A 234 -2.77 -16.51 -7.47
CA SER A 234 -3.84 -15.79 -6.78
C SER A 234 -3.29 -14.46 -6.24
N ILE A 235 -3.90 -13.33 -6.58
CA ILE A 235 -3.52 -12.04 -6.00
C ILE A 235 -4.56 -11.65 -4.94
N SER A 236 -4.14 -11.63 -3.67
CA SER A 236 -4.96 -11.06 -2.61
C SER A 236 -4.81 -9.55 -2.61
N VAL A 237 -5.93 -8.83 -2.77
CA VAL A 237 -5.98 -7.37 -2.61
C VAL A 237 -5.38 -7.01 -1.26
N THR A 238 -4.29 -6.25 -1.28
CA THR A 238 -3.56 -5.88 -0.07
C THR A 238 -4.25 -4.74 0.66
N ARG A 239 -4.99 -3.90 -0.08
CA ARG A 239 -5.72 -2.75 0.46
C ARG A 239 -6.92 -2.43 -0.43
N LYS A 240 -8.11 -2.35 0.18
CA LYS A 240 -9.29 -1.70 -0.43
C LYS A 240 -9.32 -0.27 0.11
N LEU A 241 -9.36 0.71 -0.78
CA LEU A 241 -9.51 2.11 -0.38
C LEU A 241 -11.00 2.40 -0.12
N PRO A 242 -11.32 3.29 0.83
CA PRO A 242 -12.71 3.68 1.06
C PRO A 242 -13.27 4.36 -0.20
N ASP A 243 -14.55 4.10 -0.47
CA ASP A 243 -15.27 4.80 -1.52
C ASP A 243 -15.36 6.28 -1.15
N ARG A 244 -15.02 7.17 -2.08
CA ARG A 244 -15.18 8.62 -1.91
C ARG A 244 -16.54 9.06 -2.42
N ALA A 245 -17.04 10.19 -1.92
CA ALA A 245 -18.19 10.84 -2.52
C ALA A 245 -17.88 11.16 -4.00
N GLU A 246 -18.88 11.05 -4.88
CA GLU A 246 -18.70 11.13 -6.34
C GLU A 246 -17.91 12.38 -6.79
N GLY A 247 -18.19 13.55 -6.21
CA GLY A 247 -17.45 14.79 -6.52
C GLY A 247 -16.00 14.83 -6.00
N GLU A 248 -15.73 14.20 -4.85
CA GLU A 248 -14.35 14.11 -4.31
C GLU A 248 -13.51 13.11 -5.11
N LEU A 249 -14.16 12.12 -5.72
CA LEU A 249 -13.51 11.14 -6.57
C LEU A 249 -13.04 11.76 -7.89
N ASP A 250 -13.88 12.58 -8.53
CA ASP A 250 -13.53 13.24 -9.79
C ASP A 250 -12.33 14.19 -9.64
N ASP A 251 -12.32 15.02 -8.59
CA ASP A 251 -11.20 15.92 -8.30
C ASP A 251 -9.92 15.13 -8.00
N ALA A 252 -10.02 14.05 -7.20
CA ALA A 252 -8.88 13.19 -6.90
C ALA A 252 -8.33 12.50 -8.16
N LEU A 253 -9.20 11.97 -9.01
CA LEU A 253 -8.81 11.34 -10.28
C LEU A 253 -8.19 12.36 -11.24
N PHE A 254 -8.68 13.60 -11.26
CA PHE A 254 -8.08 14.66 -12.05
C PHE A 254 -6.64 14.94 -11.60
N HIS A 255 -6.42 15.16 -10.29
CA HIS A 255 -5.10 15.43 -9.73
C HIS A 255 -4.14 14.22 -9.86
N GLU A 256 -4.66 13.00 -9.69
CA GLU A 256 -3.91 11.76 -9.91
C GLU A 256 -3.40 11.68 -11.35
N ASN A 257 -4.31 11.79 -12.33
CA ASN A 257 -3.97 11.70 -13.74
C ASN A 257 -3.04 12.82 -14.20
N LEU A 258 -3.25 14.05 -13.71
CA LEU A 258 -2.38 15.19 -14.01
C LEU A 258 -0.97 14.95 -13.47
N THR A 259 -0.85 14.49 -12.23
CA THR A 259 0.45 14.19 -11.60
C THR A 259 1.17 13.05 -12.31
N LEU A 260 0.48 11.95 -12.61
CA LEU A 260 1.06 10.82 -13.34
C LEU A 260 1.50 11.21 -14.75
N ARG A 261 0.84 12.19 -15.39
CA ARG A 261 1.28 12.75 -16.67
C ARG A 261 2.54 13.59 -16.54
N TRP A 262 2.72 14.35 -15.46
CA TRP A 262 3.94 15.11 -15.22
C TRP A 262 5.13 14.19 -14.96
N LEU A 263 4.96 13.21 -14.07
CA LEU A 263 6.01 12.25 -13.71
C LEU A 263 6.43 11.36 -14.91
N ALA A 264 5.56 11.28 -15.91
CA ALA A 264 5.79 10.57 -17.15
C ALA A 264 6.60 11.33 -18.20
N GLU A 265 6.83 12.63 -18.02
CA GLU A 265 7.51 13.46 -19.02
C GLU A 265 9.00 13.10 -19.09
N PRO A 266 9.58 12.88 -20.29
CA PRO A 266 11.00 12.58 -20.43
C PRO A 266 11.88 13.71 -19.88
N GLY A 267 12.89 13.36 -19.08
CA GLY A 267 13.82 14.33 -18.50
C GLY A 267 13.24 15.15 -17.35
N GLN A 268 12.04 14.80 -16.87
CA GLN A 268 11.43 15.40 -15.69
C GLN A 268 12.40 15.35 -14.51
N ARG A 269 12.53 16.47 -13.79
CA ARG A 269 13.29 16.56 -12.53
C ARG A 269 12.39 16.67 -11.29
N VAL A 270 12.88 16.31 -10.12
CA VAL A 270 12.22 16.48 -8.82
C VAL A 270 11.91 17.95 -8.56
N ALA A 271 12.86 18.85 -8.84
CA ALA A 271 12.65 20.29 -8.74
C ALA A 271 11.49 20.79 -9.65
N GLU A 272 11.37 20.24 -10.86
CA GLU A 272 10.29 20.57 -11.78
C GLU A 272 8.92 20.06 -11.28
N VAL A 273 8.88 18.93 -10.56
CA VAL A 273 7.64 18.47 -9.91
C VAL A 273 7.19 19.49 -8.86
N LEU A 274 8.11 20.01 -8.04
CA LEU A 274 7.82 21.06 -7.05
C LEU A 274 7.27 22.33 -7.72
N TYR A 275 7.87 22.78 -8.81
CA TYR A 275 7.36 23.94 -9.56
C TYR A 275 5.95 23.74 -10.10
N ARG A 276 5.63 22.56 -10.64
CA ARG A 276 4.28 22.26 -11.12
C ARG A 276 3.26 22.22 -9.99
N LEU A 277 3.63 21.67 -8.84
CA LEU A 277 2.79 21.73 -7.63
C LEU A 277 2.52 23.17 -7.18
N ALA A 278 3.48 24.08 -7.37
CA ALA A 278 3.31 25.50 -7.12
C ALA A 278 2.46 26.22 -8.19
N GLY A 279 1.99 25.52 -9.23
CA GLY A 279 1.23 26.12 -10.34
C GLY A 279 2.09 26.92 -11.32
N LEU A 280 3.42 26.73 -11.28
CA LEU A 280 4.33 27.33 -12.24
C LEU A 280 4.47 26.43 -13.47
N ALA A 281 4.46 27.06 -14.66
CA ALA A 281 4.79 26.36 -15.89
C ALA A 281 6.23 25.85 -15.82
N PRO A 282 6.54 24.67 -16.38
CA PRO A 282 7.91 24.22 -16.54
C PRO A 282 8.66 25.29 -17.31
N ALA A 283 9.74 25.81 -16.72
CA ALA A 283 10.51 26.85 -17.37
C ALA A 283 11.11 26.30 -18.67
N THR A 284 11.15 27.11 -19.73
CA THR A 284 11.83 26.76 -21.00
C THR A 284 13.36 26.66 -20.86
N LYS A 285 13.90 26.95 -19.68
CA LYS A 285 15.28 26.71 -19.25
C LYS A 285 15.26 25.81 -18.01
N PRO A 286 16.23 24.90 -17.86
CA PRO A 286 16.32 24.07 -16.67
C PRO A 286 16.51 24.98 -15.46
N ARG A 287 15.46 25.12 -14.65
CA ARG A 287 15.58 25.65 -13.29
C ARG A 287 15.81 24.45 -12.40
N GLY A 288 17.04 23.96 -12.32
CA GLY A 288 17.39 23.15 -11.17
C GLY A 288 17.53 24.02 -9.92
N GLU A 289 17.76 25.33 -10.10
CA GLU A 289 17.77 26.32 -9.02
C GLU A 289 16.36 26.59 -8.48
N VAL A 290 16.01 26.01 -7.33
CA VAL A 290 14.94 26.53 -6.47
C VAL A 290 15.29 27.93 -5.97
N ASN A 291 14.31 28.83 -5.86
CA ASN A 291 14.59 30.20 -5.46
C ASN A 291 15.02 30.27 -3.98
N GLU A 292 15.79 31.31 -3.63
CA GLU A 292 16.36 31.50 -2.29
C GLU A 292 15.29 31.50 -1.18
N ARG A 293 14.13 32.12 -1.46
CA ARG A 293 13.01 32.16 -0.50
C ARG A 293 12.48 30.77 -0.20
N PHE A 294 12.34 29.92 -1.20
CA PHE A 294 11.91 28.53 -1.02
C PHE A 294 12.94 27.76 -0.21
N ARG A 295 14.24 27.91 -0.50
CA ARG A 295 15.31 27.29 0.30
C ARG A 295 15.22 27.73 1.76
N ASN A 296 15.06 29.03 2.03
CA ASN A 296 14.90 29.59 3.39
C ASN A 296 13.70 28.99 4.11
N THR A 297 12.58 28.87 3.40
CA THR A 297 11.37 28.25 3.96
C THR A 297 11.58 26.77 4.24
N LEU A 298 12.27 26.06 3.35
CA LEU A 298 12.53 24.63 3.49
C LEU A 298 13.49 24.33 4.64
N GLY A 299 14.54 25.13 4.83
CA GLY A 299 15.45 25.00 5.97
C GLY A 299 14.77 25.31 7.29
N GLN A 300 13.95 26.37 7.35
CA GLN A 300 13.14 26.63 8.54
C GLN A 300 12.20 25.45 8.85
N LEU A 301 11.52 24.93 7.83
CA LEU A 301 10.67 23.76 7.97
C LEU A 301 11.51 22.59 8.51
N ALA A 302 12.66 22.28 7.90
CA ALA A 302 13.59 21.22 8.31
C ALA A 302 13.96 21.30 9.81
N SER A 303 14.34 22.48 10.30
CA SER A 303 14.65 22.68 11.71
C SER A 303 13.44 22.48 12.63
N GLU A 304 12.25 22.94 12.23
CA GLU A 304 11.00 22.68 12.96
C GLU A 304 10.65 21.18 12.95
N MET A 305 10.91 20.49 11.83
CA MET A 305 10.69 19.05 11.71
C MET A 305 11.54 18.26 12.69
N ALA A 306 12.81 18.64 12.84
CA ALA A 306 13.75 17.90 13.65
C ALA A 306 13.29 17.77 15.10
N LEU A 307 12.76 18.87 15.67
CA LEU A 307 12.19 18.89 17.03
C LEU A 307 11.05 17.88 17.19
N HIS A 308 10.15 17.82 16.21
CA HIS A 308 9.00 16.93 16.23
C HIS A 308 9.38 15.47 15.99
N LEU A 309 10.34 15.24 15.10
CA LEU A 309 10.86 13.92 14.82
C LEU A 309 11.65 13.35 16.01
N ASP A 310 12.33 14.17 16.83
CA ASP A 310 12.93 13.71 18.09
C ASP A 310 11.87 13.28 19.13
N ASP A 311 10.76 14.03 19.26
CA ASP A 311 9.62 13.60 20.08
C ASP A 311 9.06 12.25 19.59
N TYR A 312 8.91 12.10 18.28
CA TYR A 312 8.45 10.85 17.67
C TYR A 312 9.44 9.70 17.89
N ARG A 313 10.74 9.95 17.70
CA ARG A 313 11.85 9.02 17.96
C ARG A 313 11.78 8.50 19.40
N ARG A 314 11.65 9.39 20.38
CA ARG A 314 11.49 9.03 21.80
C ARG A 314 10.28 8.14 22.06
N GLY A 315 9.21 8.28 21.28
CA GLY A 315 8.01 7.45 21.36
C GLY A 315 8.14 6.05 20.75
N LEU A 316 9.11 5.83 19.86
CA LEU A 316 9.28 4.56 19.14
C LEU A 316 10.06 3.48 19.92
N GLY A 317 10.76 3.83 21.00
CA GLY A 317 11.54 2.88 21.83
C GLY A 317 12.97 2.71 21.34
N GLU A 318 13.55 1.50 21.41
CA GLU A 318 14.84 1.11 20.82
C GLU A 318 14.58 0.33 19.51
N THR A 319 15.10 0.78 18.37
CA THR A 319 14.92 0.19 17.03
C THR A 319 16.20 0.35 16.24
N THR A 320 16.53 -0.57 15.33
CA THR A 320 17.74 -0.48 14.49
C THR A 320 17.68 0.63 13.45
N PHE A 321 16.49 1.16 13.16
CA PHE A 321 16.20 2.22 12.20
C PHE A 321 16.56 3.63 12.70
N PHE A 322 17.05 3.75 13.95
CA PHE A 322 17.39 5.05 14.51
C PHE A 322 18.64 5.64 13.92
N GLU A 323 19.58 4.87 13.41
CA GLU A 323 20.80 5.44 12.82
C GLU A 323 20.45 6.33 11.62
N GLU A 324 19.63 5.83 10.69
CA GLU A 324 19.21 6.61 9.53
C GLU A 324 18.27 7.77 9.89
N ILE A 325 17.41 7.60 10.91
CA ILE A 325 16.59 8.71 11.44
C ILE A 325 17.51 9.77 12.05
N ASP A 326 18.51 9.38 12.85
CA ASP A 326 19.38 10.29 13.60
C ASP A 326 20.24 11.11 12.66
N VAL A 327 20.75 10.49 11.58
CA VAL A 327 21.47 11.22 10.54
C VAL A 327 20.54 12.19 9.83
N LEU A 328 19.35 11.75 9.39
CA LEU A 328 18.36 12.65 8.78
C LEU A 328 18.01 13.82 9.72
N LEU A 329 17.78 13.55 11.00
CA LEU A 329 17.48 14.56 12.01
C LEU A 329 18.61 15.56 12.15
N SER A 330 19.83 15.07 12.37
CA SER A 330 21.02 15.90 12.55
C SER A 330 21.25 16.79 11.32
N SER A 331 21.14 16.21 10.13
CA SER A 331 21.28 16.95 8.87
C SER A 331 20.18 17.98 8.64
N LEU A 332 18.94 17.73 9.08
CA LEU A 332 17.86 18.71 9.02
C LEU A 332 18.03 19.84 10.06
N GLU A 333 18.60 19.56 11.23
CA GLU A 333 18.95 20.57 12.24
C GLU A 333 20.07 21.50 11.77
N THR A 334 21.06 20.94 11.08
CA THR A 334 22.23 21.68 10.59
C THR A 334 22.13 22.08 9.12
N ALA A 335 20.96 21.89 8.49
CA ALA A 335 20.76 22.24 7.09
C ALA A 335 20.98 23.75 6.92
N ASP A 336 22.19 24.13 6.48
CA ASP A 336 22.48 25.49 6.13
C ASP A 336 21.78 25.79 4.82
N VAL A 337 20.86 26.74 4.88
CA VAL A 337 20.09 27.13 3.71
C VAL A 337 20.95 27.78 2.65
N ASP A 338 21.97 28.53 3.08
CA ASP A 338 22.89 29.19 2.18
C ASP A 338 23.79 28.16 1.47
N GLU A 339 23.96 26.97 2.05
CA GLU A 339 24.67 25.84 1.46
C GLU A 339 23.75 24.83 0.77
N CYS A 340 22.42 24.98 0.79
CA CYS A 340 21.51 24.05 0.12
C CYS A 340 21.81 24.05 -1.38
N PRO A 341 22.58 23.05 -1.87
CA PRO A 341 23.09 23.11 -3.21
C PRO A 341 21.92 22.84 -4.16
N GLU A 342 22.11 23.19 -5.42
CA GLU A 342 21.19 22.73 -6.45
C GLU A 342 21.02 21.21 -6.29
N LEU A 343 19.78 20.72 -6.27
CA LEU A 343 19.52 19.28 -6.14
C LEU A 343 19.97 18.60 -7.45
N GLU A 344 21.26 18.30 -7.50
CA GLU A 344 21.94 17.63 -8.60
C GLU A 344 22.07 16.15 -8.26
N LEU A 345 20.92 15.46 -8.26
CA LEU A 345 20.96 14.01 -8.13
C LEU A 345 21.58 13.39 -9.40
N PRO A 346 22.46 12.39 -9.24
CA PRO A 346 22.80 11.48 -10.33
C PRO A 346 21.51 11.01 -11.03
N PRO A 347 21.48 10.92 -12.37
CA PRO A 347 20.26 10.58 -13.11
C PRO A 347 19.55 9.30 -12.63
N ALA A 348 20.31 8.32 -12.13
CA ALA A 348 19.75 7.08 -11.58
C ALA A 348 18.97 7.31 -10.27
N LEU A 349 19.47 8.19 -9.38
CA LEU A 349 18.79 8.54 -8.13
C LEU A 349 17.58 9.44 -8.40
N GLU A 350 17.72 10.41 -9.30
CA GLU A 350 16.62 11.27 -9.75
C GLU A 350 15.44 10.43 -10.27
N ASP A 351 15.73 9.53 -11.20
CA ASP A 351 14.76 8.61 -11.78
C ASP A 351 14.14 7.69 -10.71
N SER A 352 14.93 7.28 -9.72
CA SER A 352 14.46 6.48 -8.60
C SER A 352 13.46 7.22 -7.70
N VAL A 353 13.74 8.48 -7.35
CA VAL A 353 12.83 9.32 -6.57
C VAL A 353 11.52 9.50 -7.33
N LEU A 354 11.59 9.87 -8.61
CA LEU A 354 10.41 10.11 -9.45
C LEU A 354 9.56 8.84 -9.60
N ARG A 355 10.19 7.67 -9.78
CA ARG A 355 9.50 6.38 -9.73
C ARG A 355 8.82 6.12 -8.39
N GLY A 356 9.48 6.44 -7.28
CA GLY A 356 8.92 6.30 -5.94
C GLY A 356 7.63 7.11 -5.79
N ILE A 357 7.67 8.38 -6.24
CA ILE A 357 6.52 9.28 -6.25
C ILE A 357 5.43 8.77 -7.19
N GLU A 358 5.77 8.35 -8.41
CA GLU A 358 4.82 7.81 -9.39
C GLU A 358 4.08 6.61 -8.81
N ASN A 359 4.80 5.65 -8.22
CA ASN A 359 4.19 4.49 -7.59
C ASN A 359 3.32 4.87 -6.39
N ALA A 360 3.71 5.90 -5.62
CA ALA A 360 2.91 6.36 -4.49
C ALA A 360 1.58 6.97 -4.94
N VAL A 361 1.57 7.69 -6.05
CA VAL A 361 0.36 8.25 -6.66
C VAL A 361 -0.47 7.15 -7.31
N PHE A 362 0.16 6.29 -8.12
CA PHE A 362 -0.50 5.19 -8.85
C PHE A 362 -1.19 4.20 -7.90
N LEU A 363 -0.49 3.80 -6.84
CA LEU A 363 -1.00 2.90 -5.79
C LEU A 363 -1.81 3.64 -4.72
N ARG A 364 -2.03 4.96 -4.88
CA ARG A 364 -2.81 5.81 -3.97
C ARG A 364 -2.34 5.79 -2.52
N GLU A 365 -1.05 5.55 -2.31
CA GLU A 365 -0.44 5.78 -1.01
C GLU A 365 -0.50 7.27 -0.62
N THR A 366 -0.58 8.17 -1.61
CA THR A 366 -0.79 9.61 -1.36
C THR A 366 -2.17 9.98 -0.83
N GLN A 367 -3.15 9.07 -0.82
CA GLN A 367 -4.47 9.35 -0.22
C GLN A 367 -4.45 9.38 1.32
N ARG A 368 -3.34 9.01 1.95
CA ARG A 368 -3.12 9.20 3.40
C ARG A 368 -2.96 10.68 3.76
N TYR A 369 -2.65 11.51 2.77
CA TYR A 369 -2.49 12.94 2.93
C TYR A 369 -3.80 13.68 2.58
N PRO A 370 -4.00 14.89 3.11
CA PRO A 370 -5.15 15.74 2.77
C PRO A 370 -5.39 15.93 1.26
N SER A 371 -4.33 15.89 0.44
CA SER A 371 -4.43 15.93 -1.02
C SER A 371 -3.30 15.14 -1.69
N ILE A 372 -3.50 14.75 -2.96
CA ILE A 372 -2.46 14.10 -3.76
C ILE A 372 -1.24 15.01 -3.90
N SER A 373 -1.46 16.30 -4.19
CA SER A 373 -0.39 17.30 -4.33
C SER A 373 0.48 17.40 -3.07
N LEU A 374 -0.14 17.35 -1.89
CA LEU A 374 0.59 17.38 -0.62
C LEU A 374 1.39 16.10 -0.38
N GLY A 375 0.84 14.94 -0.77
CA GLY A 375 1.60 13.69 -0.74
C GLY A 375 2.82 13.71 -1.67
N VAL A 376 2.65 14.24 -2.89
CA VAL A 376 3.73 14.39 -3.86
C VAL A 376 4.79 15.37 -3.33
N LEU A 377 4.37 16.49 -2.75
CA LEU A 377 5.26 17.46 -2.11
C LEU A 377 6.07 16.80 -0.99
N ALA A 378 5.42 16.11 -0.05
CA ALA A 378 6.08 15.44 1.06
C ALA A 378 7.13 14.42 0.59
N LEU A 379 6.81 13.62 -0.44
CA LEU A 379 7.75 12.65 -0.99
C LEU A 379 8.89 13.31 -1.77
N ALA A 380 8.62 14.40 -2.51
CA ALA A 380 9.64 15.15 -3.25
C ALA A 380 10.63 15.87 -2.32
N LEU A 381 10.15 16.42 -1.19
CA LEU A 381 11.02 17.00 -0.16
C LEU A 381 11.96 15.96 0.46
N GLY A 382 11.58 14.68 0.42
CA GLY A 382 12.44 13.58 0.84
C GLY A 382 13.75 13.50 0.07
N ALA A 383 13.77 13.93 -1.19
CA ALA A 383 15.00 13.97 -1.98
C ALA A 383 15.99 14.98 -1.40
N TYR A 384 15.52 16.15 -0.96
CA TYR A 384 16.36 17.16 -0.32
C TYR A 384 16.85 16.69 1.04
N ALA A 385 15.95 16.14 1.87
CA ALA A 385 16.31 15.61 3.17
C ALA A 385 17.35 14.47 3.07
N ALA A 386 17.15 13.54 2.13
CA ALA A 386 18.11 12.46 1.89
C ALA A 386 19.44 12.98 1.35
N TYR A 387 19.40 13.99 0.47
CA TYR A 387 20.61 14.60 -0.07
C TYR A 387 21.44 15.30 1.03
N TRP A 388 20.80 16.08 1.91
CA TRP A 388 21.47 16.72 3.06
C TRP A 388 22.05 15.72 4.07
N ALA A 389 21.48 14.51 4.12
CA ALA A 389 21.98 13.44 4.97
C ALA A 389 23.20 12.70 4.40
N CYS A 390 23.51 12.91 3.12
CA CYS A 390 24.66 12.27 2.49
C CYS A 390 25.92 13.16 2.57
N ASP A 391 27.06 12.52 2.81
CA ASP A 391 28.35 13.14 2.49
C ASP A 391 28.52 13.23 0.96
N GLU A 392 29.24 14.24 0.44
CA GLU A 392 29.43 14.46 -1.00
C GLU A 392 29.95 13.20 -1.73
N GLU A 393 30.85 12.45 -1.10
CA GLU A 393 31.42 11.21 -1.65
C GLU A 393 30.48 9.99 -1.50
N GLY A 394 29.49 10.06 -0.61
CA GLY A 394 28.61 8.94 -0.20
C GLY A 394 27.19 8.98 -0.78
N VAL A 395 26.83 10.03 -1.53
CA VAL A 395 25.46 10.22 -2.07
C VAL A 395 24.93 8.98 -2.79
N GLN A 396 25.76 8.27 -3.56
CA GLN A 396 25.27 7.11 -4.32
C GLN A 396 24.88 5.91 -3.44
N ASP A 397 25.56 5.71 -2.33
CA ASP A 397 25.42 4.52 -1.48
C ASP A 397 24.40 4.75 -0.35
N ASP A 398 24.39 5.94 0.25
CA ASP A 398 23.60 6.24 1.44
C ASP A 398 22.21 6.84 1.12
N PHE A 399 22.10 7.59 0.03
CA PHE A 399 20.85 8.26 -0.36
C PHE A 399 19.65 7.30 -0.43
N PRO A 400 19.75 6.08 -1.00
CA PRO A 400 18.63 5.13 -1.01
C PRO A 400 18.13 4.76 0.38
N ALA A 401 19.00 4.74 1.39
CA ALA A 401 18.61 4.44 2.76
C ALA A 401 17.82 5.62 3.34
N TYR A 402 18.36 6.83 3.21
CA TYR A 402 17.72 8.04 3.73
C TYR A 402 16.39 8.37 3.05
N ILE A 403 16.26 8.21 1.72
CA ILE A 403 14.99 8.47 1.03
C ILE A 403 13.91 7.46 1.45
N VAL A 404 14.27 6.20 1.68
CA VAL A 404 13.33 5.20 2.21
C VAL A 404 12.93 5.54 3.64
N THR A 405 13.90 5.95 4.46
CA THR A 405 13.67 6.36 5.84
C THR A 405 12.71 7.54 5.90
N TRP A 406 12.93 8.57 5.08
CA TRP A 406 12.03 9.69 4.91
C TRP A 406 10.62 9.26 4.49
N ASN A 407 10.51 8.46 3.42
CA ASN A 407 9.19 8.04 2.92
C ASN A 407 8.41 7.24 3.97
N ARG A 408 9.10 6.49 4.83
CA ARG A 408 8.46 5.80 5.98
C ARG A 408 7.93 6.79 6.99
N LEU A 409 8.74 7.78 7.39
CA LEU A 409 8.31 8.85 8.29
C LEU A 409 7.07 9.56 7.73
N MET A 410 7.05 9.88 6.43
CA MET A 410 5.89 10.55 5.82
C MET A 410 4.64 9.67 5.77
N MET A 411 4.79 8.35 5.63
CA MET A 411 3.64 7.43 5.70
C MET A 411 3.11 7.22 7.13
N HIS A 412 3.87 7.60 8.16
CA HIS A 412 3.41 7.61 9.54
C HIS A 412 2.67 8.92 9.85
N SER A 413 1.35 8.81 9.99
CA SER A 413 0.42 9.94 10.13
C SER A 413 0.83 11.01 11.15
N PRO A 414 1.35 10.70 12.36
CA PRO A 414 1.71 11.73 13.34
C PRO A 414 2.85 12.64 12.88
N ALA A 415 3.92 12.04 12.34
CA ALA A 415 5.05 12.81 11.81
C ALA A 415 4.56 13.71 10.69
N PHE A 416 3.86 13.17 9.69
CA PHE A 416 3.30 13.97 8.61
C PHE A 416 2.43 15.15 9.10
N THR A 417 1.51 14.92 10.05
CA THR A 417 0.64 15.99 10.57
C THR A 417 1.39 17.07 11.32
N GLN A 418 2.57 16.77 11.87
CA GLN A 418 3.42 17.78 12.51
C GLN A 418 4.14 18.63 11.47
N LEU A 419 4.51 18.05 10.33
CA LEU A 419 5.20 18.75 9.24
C LEU A 419 4.27 19.64 8.41
N PHE A 420 3.06 19.16 8.20
CA PHE A 420 2.04 19.86 7.44
C PHE A 420 0.79 20.01 8.31
N PRO A 421 0.87 20.83 9.38
CA PRO A 421 -0.19 20.95 10.36
C PRO A 421 -1.46 21.55 9.79
N SER A 422 -1.35 22.29 8.67
CA SER A 422 -2.50 22.86 8.00
C SER A 422 -2.27 23.04 6.49
N PRO A 423 -3.36 23.15 5.70
CA PRO A 423 -3.29 23.52 4.29
C PRO A 423 -2.58 24.86 4.04
N GLU A 424 -2.67 25.82 4.98
CA GLU A 424 -2.00 27.12 4.87
C GLU A 424 -0.47 27.00 4.96
N ALA A 425 0.06 26.08 5.76
CA ALA A 425 1.50 25.81 5.81
C ALA A 425 2.01 25.30 4.45
N VAL A 426 1.21 24.45 3.80
CA VAL A 426 1.50 23.91 2.46
C VAL A 426 1.44 25.00 1.40
N GLU A 427 0.36 25.80 1.39
CA GLU A 427 0.23 26.90 0.44
C GLU A 427 1.31 27.96 0.66
N SER A 428 1.73 28.21 1.92
CA SER A 428 2.86 29.09 2.22
C SER A 428 4.14 28.58 1.57
N LEU A 429 4.44 27.28 1.71
CA LEU A 429 5.60 26.65 1.08
C LEU A 429 5.53 26.71 -0.45
N LEU A 430 4.38 26.38 -1.05
CA LEU A 430 4.18 26.45 -2.50
C LEU A 430 4.22 27.90 -3.02
N SER A 431 3.74 28.87 -2.24
CA SER A 431 3.79 30.29 -2.60
C SER A 431 5.22 30.83 -2.63
N CYS A 432 6.13 30.20 -1.88
CA CYS A 432 7.55 30.55 -1.91
C CYS A 432 8.22 30.09 -3.21
N LEU A 433 7.69 29.08 -3.91
CA LEU A 433 8.18 28.67 -5.23
C LEU A 433 7.74 29.61 -6.35
N ARG A 434 6.56 30.23 -6.22
CA ARG A 434 5.99 31.20 -7.17
C ARG A 434 6.78 32.50 -7.20
#